data_AF-A0A1Y4LFF4-F1
#
_entry.id   AF-A0A1Y4LFF4-F1
#
_cell.length_a   1.000
_cell.length_b   1.000
_cell.length_c   1.000
_cell.angle_alpha   90.00
_cell.angle_beta   90.00
_cell.angle_gamma   90.00
#
_symmetry.space_group_name_H-M   'P 1'
#
loop_
_entity.id
_entity.type
_entity.pdbx_description
1 polymer ?
#
loop_
_entity_poly.entity_id
_entity_poly.type
_entity_poly.pdbx_seq_one_letter_code
_entity_poly.pdbx_strand_id
1 'polypeptide(L)'
;MKVKSISASCAEPHERVSFTRQKRHCAESISPIGLHCVPMRLNLSDCVRRPVEDTVLRNLQLETLRKAVDGLGTQSRDLVELRYGRGLTMEEIGTIYGVSKAAVSKRLKKLHEQLRGSVL
;
A
#
# COMPACT_ATOMS: atom_id res chain seq x y z
N MET A 1 10.41 14.76 58.65
CA MET A 1 9.54 13.67 58.14
C MET A 1 9.71 13.71 56.61
N LYS A 2 10.48 12.83 55.93
CA LYS A 2 10.15 11.45 55.46
C LYS A 2 8.74 11.39 54.84
N VAL A 3 8.42 10.97 53.61
CA VAL A 3 9.11 10.44 52.40
C VAL A 3 8.08 10.33 51.24
N LYS A 4 8.56 10.50 49.99
CA LYS A 4 8.23 9.84 48.68
C LYS A 4 6.81 9.75 48.07
N SER A 5 6.74 10.17 46.80
CA SER A 5 6.23 9.44 45.61
C SER A 5 6.84 10.11 44.35
N ILE A 6 7.74 9.54 43.51
CA ILE A 6 7.61 8.46 42.48
C ILE A 6 6.49 8.80 41.47
N SER A 7 6.59 8.89 40.13
CA SER A 7 7.62 8.79 39.07
C SER A 7 6.99 9.24 37.71
N ALA A 8 7.84 9.54 36.71
CA ALA A 8 7.72 9.32 35.23
C ALA A 8 6.36 8.84 34.62
N SER A 9 5.91 9.13 33.40
CA SER A 9 6.44 9.76 32.18
C SER A 9 5.37 9.58 31.07
N CYS A 10 5.55 10.29 29.94
CA CYS A 10 5.02 10.02 28.59
C CYS A 10 3.56 10.40 28.27
N ALA A 11 3.45 11.50 27.52
CA ALA A 11 2.37 11.78 26.58
C ALA A 11 2.59 10.97 25.30
N GLU A 12 1.54 10.37 24.73
CA GLU A 12 1.55 9.80 23.38
C GLU A 12 0.24 10.15 22.65
N PRO A 13 0.29 11.07 21.66
CA PRO A 13 -0.73 11.22 20.65
C PRO A 13 -0.27 10.61 19.32
N HIS A 14 -1.13 9.77 18.74
CA HIS A 14 -1.18 9.38 17.34
C HIS A 14 0.10 8.80 16.73
N GLU A 15 0.08 7.47 16.62
CA GLU A 15 1.04 6.62 15.92
C GLU A 15 1.22 7.08 14.46
N ARG A 16 2.21 7.95 14.26
CA ARG A 16 2.81 8.25 12.96
C ARG A 16 3.73 7.08 12.64
N VAL A 17 3.32 6.24 11.71
CA VAL A 17 4.17 5.23 11.06
C VAL A 17 5.46 5.92 10.61
N SER A 18 6.55 5.62 11.30
CA SER A 18 7.85 6.22 11.11
C SER A 18 8.52 5.60 9.89
N PHE A 19 8.60 6.36 8.80
CA PHE A 19 9.53 6.08 7.71
C PHE A 19 10.94 6.37 8.22
N THR A 20 11.71 5.34 8.55
CA THR A 20 13.10 5.48 8.95
C THR A 20 13.93 6.01 7.78
N ARG A 21 14.22 7.31 7.82
CA ARG A 21 15.13 8.01 6.93
C ARG A 21 16.55 7.53 7.24
N GLN A 22 16.99 6.50 6.52
CA GLN A 22 18.37 6.01 6.53
C GLN A 22 19.33 7.19 6.27
N LYS A 23 20.02 7.64 7.33
CA LYS A 23 21.18 8.52 7.25
C LYS A 23 22.22 7.84 6.35
N ARG A 24 22.37 8.32 5.13
CA ARG A 24 23.61 8.16 4.38
C ARG A 24 24.34 9.49 4.49
N HIS A 25 25.37 9.51 5.33
CA HIS A 25 26.43 10.50 5.24
C HIS A 25 26.96 10.48 3.80
N CYS A 26 26.81 11.59 3.10
CA CYS A 26 27.60 11.86 1.91
C CYS A 26 28.19 13.24 2.13
N ALA A 27 29.48 13.27 2.49
CA ALA A 27 30.26 14.48 2.53
C ALA A 27 30.27 15.06 1.11
N GLU A 28 29.73 16.27 0.95
CA GLU A 28 29.95 17.08 -0.25
C GLU A 28 31.42 17.52 -0.25
N SER A 29 32.26 16.80 -0.99
CA SER A 29 33.50 17.35 -1.52
C SER A 29 33.28 17.58 -3.02
N ILE A 30 33.03 18.82 -3.40
CA ILE A 30 33.02 19.22 -4.80
C ILE A 30 34.49 19.33 -5.23
N SER A 31 35.03 18.27 -5.81
CA SER A 31 36.24 18.34 -6.64
C SER A 31 35.81 18.60 -8.09
N PRO A 32 36.25 19.70 -8.71
CA PRO A 32 36.04 19.90 -10.13
C PRO A 32 37.06 19.07 -10.91
N ILE A 33 36.67 18.69 -12.13
CA ILE A 33 37.48 18.02 -13.18
C ILE A 33 37.32 16.50 -13.20
N GLY A 34 36.86 16.00 -14.36
CA GLY A 34 37.21 14.66 -14.83
C GLY A 34 36.04 13.71 -15.03
N LEU A 35 35.39 13.83 -16.20
CA LEU A 35 34.98 12.72 -17.05
C LEU A 35 34.80 11.35 -16.36
N HIS A 36 33.58 11.03 -15.94
CA HIS A 36 33.19 9.63 -15.79
C HIS A 36 31.79 9.41 -16.38
N CYS A 37 31.79 8.96 -17.64
CA CYS A 37 30.64 8.29 -18.26
C CYS A 37 30.27 7.08 -17.40
N VAL A 38 29.23 7.21 -16.58
CA VAL A 38 28.48 6.03 -16.12
C VAL A 38 27.54 5.63 -17.26
N PRO A 39 27.64 4.40 -17.81
CA PRO A 39 26.73 3.98 -18.85
C PRO A 39 25.32 3.92 -18.26
N MET A 40 24.47 4.81 -18.73
CA MET A 40 23.03 4.69 -18.57
C MET A 40 22.65 3.37 -19.25
N ARG A 41 22.43 2.31 -18.46
CA ARG A 41 21.73 1.11 -18.95
C ARG A 41 20.30 1.49 -19.25
N LEU A 42 20.09 2.19 -20.37
CA LEU A 42 18.81 2.29 -21.04
C LEU A 42 18.54 0.89 -21.59
N ASN A 43 17.66 0.16 -20.92
CA ASN A 43 16.99 -0.96 -21.57
C ASN A 43 16.32 -0.37 -22.81
N LEU A 44 16.75 -0.79 -24.00
CA LEU A 44 16.22 -0.32 -25.29
C LEU A 44 14.70 -0.60 -25.45
N SER A 45 14.12 -1.36 -24.52
CA SER A 45 12.69 -1.64 -24.41
C SER A 45 11.86 -0.55 -23.73
N ASP A 46 12.47 0.38 -22.99
CA ASP A 46 11.75 1.52 -22.36
C ASP A 46 11.45 2.66 -23.36
N CYS A 47 12.06 2.62 -24.55
CA CYS A 47 11.94 3.68 -25.55
C CYS A 47 10.70 3.57 -26.46
N VAL A 48 9.84 2.58 -26.27
CA VAL A 48 8.53 2.50 -26.94
C VAL A 48 7.44 2.41 -25.88
N ARG A 49 7.25 3.51 -25.12
CA ARG A 49 5.99 3.72 -24.43
C ARG A 49 4.90 3.68 -25.50
N ARG A 50 4.10 2.62 -25.44
CA ARG A 50 3.05 2.29 -26.37
C ARG A 50 1.75 2.64 -25.66
N PRO A 51 1.38 3.94 -25.60
CA PRO A 51 0.32 4.41 -24.70
C PRO A 51 -1.02 3.73 -25.01
N VAL A 52 -1.24 3.33 -26.26
CA VAL A 52 -2.43 2.58 -26.67
C VAL A 52 -2.38 1.17 -26.10
N GLU A 53 -1.28 0.44 -26.27
CA GLU A 53 -1.13 -0.92 -25.77
C GLU A 53 -1.12 -0.98 -24.24
N ASP A 54 -0.53 0.01 -23.56
CA ASP A 54 -0.61 0.18 -22.10
C ASP A 54 -2.06 0.40 -21.65
N THR A 55 -2.82 1.22 -22.39
CA THR A 55 -4.24 1.47 -22.11
C THR A 55 -5.08 0.21 -22.35
N VAL A 56 -4.82 -0.52 -23.44
CA VAL A 56 -5.49 -1.78 -23.76
C VAL A 56 -5.20 -2.83 -22.69
N LEU A 57 -3.94 -2.96 -22.25
CA LEU A 57 -3.56 -3.87 -21.18
C LEU A 57 -4.26 -3.51 -19.86
N ARG A 58 -4.28 -2.22 -19.50
CA ARG A 58 -4.97 -1.75 -18.30
C ARG A 58 -6.48 -2.01 -18.36
N ASN A 59 -7.10 -1.78 -19.51
CA ASN A 59 -8.52 -2.04 -19.70
C ASN A 59 -8.83 -3.54 -19.62
N LEU A 60 -8.00 -4.39 -20.23
CA LEU A 60 -8.13 -5.83 -20.13
C LEU A 60 -8.01 -6.32 -18.68
N GLN A 61 -7.02 -5.81 -17.93
CA GLN A 61 -6.86 -6.10 -16.51
C GLN A 61 -8.08 -5.66 -15.69
N LEU A 62 -8.67 -4.49 -16.00
CA LEU A 62 -9.89 -4.01 -15.35
C LEU A 62 -11.10 -4.90 -15.65
N GLU A 63 -11.24 -5.36 -16.88
CA GLU A 63 -12.32 -6.30 -17.26
C GLU A 63 -12.18 -7.64 -16.54
N THR A 64 -10.95 -8.19 -16.47
CA THR A 64 -10.66 -9.40 -15.70
C THR A 64 -10.96 -9.20 -14.22
N LEU A 65 -10.58 -8.05 -13.66
CA LEU A 65 -10.85 -7.72 -12.26
C LEU A 65 -12.36 -7.60 -12.00
N ARG A 66 -13.13 -6.97 -12.89
CA ARG A 66 -14.59 -6.87 -12.79
C ARG A 66 -15.24 -8.24 -12.76
N LYS A 67 -14.85 -9.12 -13.70
CA LYS A 67 -15.33 -10.52 -13.72
C LYS A 67 -14.95 -11.28 -12.46
N ALA A 68 -13.72 -11.10 -11.96
CA ALA A 68 -13.28 -11.74 -10.72
C ALA A 68 -14.09 -11.25 -9.50
N VAL A 69 -14.41 -9.95 -9.43
CA VAL A 69 -15.25 -9.36 -8.39
C VAL A 69 -16.70 -9.83 -8.51
N ASP A 70 -17.24 -9.96 -9.72
CA ASP A 70 -18.58 -10.52 -9.96
C ASP A 70 -18.67 -12.00 -9.56
N GLY A 71 -17.57 -12.74 -9.67
CA GLY A 71 -17.46 -14.12 -9.18
C GLY A 71 -17.25 -14.26 -7.67
N LEU A 72 -17.11 -13.15 -6.93
CA LEU A 72 -17.04 -13.20 -5.46
C LEU A 72 -18.43 -13.47 -4.87
N GLY A 73 -18.45 -14.14 -3.71
CA GLY A 73 -19.69 -14.28 -2.93
C GLY A 73 -20.23 -12.92 -2.47
N THR A 74 -21.53 -12.87 -2.14
CA THR A 74 -22.24 -11.63 -1.74
C THR A 74 -21.52 -10.88 -0.61
N GLN A 75 -21.17 -11.58 0.46
CA GLN A 75 -20.45 -10.98 1.61
C GLN A 75 -19.09 -10.37 1.22
N SER A 76 -18.40 -10.98 0.26
CA SER A 76 -17.10 -10.52 -0.23
C SER A 76 -17.24 -9.29 -1.11
N ARG A 77 -18.27 -9.26 -1.96
CA ARG A 77 -18.62 -8.11 -2.80
C ARG A 77 -19.00 -6.89 -1.95
N ASP A 78 -19.83 -7.09 -0.93
CA ASP A 78 -20.22 -6.02 0.01
C ASP A 78 -19.00 -5.43 0.72
N LEU A 79 -18.06 -6.28 1.13
CA LEU A 79 -16.82 -5.84 1.78
C LEU A 79 -15.94 -5.01 0.83
N VAL A 80 -15.90 -5.36 -0.45
CA VAL A 80 -15.21 -4.57 -1.49
C VAL A 80 -15.91 -3.23 -1.71
N GLU A 81 -17.25 -3.20 -1.76
CA GLU A 81 -18.01 -1.96 -1.89
C GLU A 81 -17.77 -1.02 -0.71
N LEU A 82 -17.82 -1.53 0.52
CA LEU A 82 -17.60 -0.72 1.72
C LEU A 82 -16.16 -0.18 1.79
N ARG A 83 -15.17 -0.99 1.42
CA ARG A 83 -13.76 -0.59 1.51
C ARG A 83 -13.31 0.32 0.36
N TYR A 84 -13.69 0.00 -0.87
CA TYR A 84 -13.20 0.67 -2.08
C TYR A 84 -14.22 1.59 -2.73
N GLY A 85 -15.52 1.28 -2.63
CA GLY A 85 -16.59 2.13 -3.12
C GLY A 85 -16.88 3.30 -2.17
N ARG A 86 -16.96 3.02 -0.87
CA ARG A 86 -17.27 4.02 0.17
C ARG A 86 -16.06 4.54 0.94
N GLY A 87 -14.92 3.85 0.86
CA GLY A 87 -13.68 4.28 1.51
C GLY A 87 -13.62 4.07 3.04
N LEU A 88 -14.52 3.24 3.60
CA LEU A 88 -14.59 3.02 5.05
C LEU A 88 -13.34 2.33 5.59
N THR A 89 -12.94 2.68 6.82
CA THR A 89 -11.84 2.04 7.56
C THR A 89 -12.22 0.63 8.02
N MET A 90 -11.21 -0.18 8.37
CA MET A 90 -11.45 -1.56 8.83
C MET A 90 -12.25 -1.57 10.14
N GLU A 91 -12.06 -0.56 10.98
CA GLU A 91 -12.74 -0.32 12.24
C GLU A 91 -14.22 0.00 12.01
N GLU A 92 -14.53 0.96 11.13
CA GLU A 92 -15.92 1.32 10.79
C GLU A 92 -16.67 0.14 10.19
N ILE A 93 -16.02 -0.59 9.27
CA ILE A 93 -16.57 -1.82 8.69
C ILE A 93 -16.80 -2.87 9.79
N GLY A 94 -15.85 -3.05 10.72
CA GLY A 94 -15.98 -3.95 11.85
C GLY A 94 -17.20 -3.64 12.71
N THR A 95 -17.43 -2.35 12.99
CA THR A 95 -18.61 -1.87 13.73
C THR A 95 -19.92 -2.18 13.00
N ILE A 96 -19.97 -1.98 11.68
CA ILE A 96 -21.17 -2.28 10.87
C ILE A 96 -21.51 -3.77 10.88
N TYR A 97 -20.50 -4.63 10.75
CA TYR A 97 -20.70 -6.09 10.73
C TYR A 97 -20.74 -6.74 12.13
N GLY A 98 -20.48 -6.00 13.20
CA GLY A 98 -20.36 -6.54 14.56
C GLY A 98 -19.17 -7.50 14.74
N VAL A 99 -18.07 -7.27 14.02
CA VAL A 99 -16.87 -8.11 14.07
C VAL A 99 -15.61 -7.28 14.40
N SER A 100 -14.56 -7.94 14.86
CA SER A 100 -13.30 -7.26 15.16
C SER A 100 -12.59 -6.77 13.89
N LYS A 101 -11.81 -5.70 14.02
CA LYS A 101 -10.91 -5.18 12.96
C LYS A 101 -10.05 -6.29 12.34
N ALA A 102 -9.53 -7.20 13.18
CA ALA A 102 -8.70 -8.31 12.73
C ALA A 102 -9.46 -9.30 11.84
N ALA A 103 -10.74 -9.57 12.13
CA ALA A 103 -11.58 -10.42 11.30
C ALA A 103 -11.83 -9.78 9.93
N VAL A 104 -12.09 -8.47 9.90
CA VAL A 104 -12.22 -7.69 8.65
C VAL A 104 -10.92 -7.75 7.83
N SER A 105 -9.78 -7.53 8.47
CA SER A 105 -8.45 -7.60 7.84
C SER A 105 -8.17 -8.98 7.24
N LYS A 106 -8.46 -10.06 7.98
CA LYS A 106 -8.30 -11.43 7.50
C LYS A 106 -9.16 -11.71 6.26
N ARG A 107 -10.40 -11.24 6.24
CA ARG A 107 -11.31 -11.39 5.10
C ARG A 107 -10.81 -10.60 3.88
N LEU A 108 -10.41 -9.35 4.07
CA LEU A 108 -9.83 -8.52 2.99
C LEU A 108 -8.56 -9.13 2.39
N LYS A 109 -7.67 -9.69 3.23
CA LYS A 109 -6.46 -10.35 2.75
C LYS A 109 -6.78 -11.54 1.84
N LYS A 110 -7.74 -12.38 2.23
CA LYS A 110 -8.18 -13.51 1.40
C LYS A 110 -8.74 -13.04 0.05
N LEU A 111 -9.49 -11.94 0.03
CA LEU A 111 -9.98 -11.34 -1.21
C LEU A 111 -8.84 -10.87 -2.11
N HIS A 112 -7.83 -10.20 -1.55
CA HIS A 112 -6.67 -9.77 -2.33
C HIS A 112 -5.91 -10.94 -2.94
N GLU A 113 -5.74 -12.02 -2.20
CA GLU A 113 -5.09 -13.24 -2.73
C GLU A 113 -5.90 -13.84 -3.88
N GLN A 114 -7.23 -13.90 -3.77
CA GLN A 114 -8.11 -14.39 -4.85
C GLN A 114 -8.06 -13.51 -6.10
N LEU A 115 -8.13 -12.19 -5.92
CA LEU A 115 -8.10 -11.25 -7.04
C LEU A 115 -6.72 -11.24 -7.72
N ARG A 116 -5.63 -11.36 -6.95
CA ARG A 116 -4.27 -11.43 -7.48
C ARG A 116 -4.04 -12.69 -8.32
N GLY A 117 -4.66 -13.82 -7.96
CA GLY A 117 -4.61 -15.03 -8.79
C GLY A 117 -5.41 -14.94 -10.09
N SER A 118 -6.38 -14.01 -10.15
CA SER A 118 -7.27 -13.85 -11.31
C SER A 118 -6.72 -12.87 -12.35
N VAL A 119 -5.96 -11.87 -11.91
CA VAL A 119 -5.32 -10.88 -12.78
C VAL A 119 -3.85 -11.27 -12.97
N LEU A 120 -3.57 -12.01 -14.05
CA LEU A 120 -2.22 -12.36 -14.51
C LEU A 120 -1.73 -11.36 -15.56
#